data_AF-A0A967L307-F1
#
_entry.id   AF-A0A967L307-F1
#
_cell.length_a   1.000
_cell.length_b   1.000
_cell.length_c   1.000
_cell.angle_alpha   90.00
_cell.angle_beta   90.00
_cell.angle_gamma   90.00
#
_symmetry.space_group_name_H-M   'P 1'
#
loop_
_entity.id
_entity.type
_entity.pdbx_description
1 polymer ?
#
loop_
_entity_poly.entity_id
_entity_poly.type
_entity_poly.pdbx_seq_one_letter_code
_entity_poly.pdbx_strand_id
1 'polypeptide(L)' 'MSTEVLQTQNLSKRFGGVAALADVNLSIKENEIRFVIGPNGAGKSTLFKVLCGLIRPDAGKVFFRGENITRLPPSRRV' A
#
# COMPACT_ATOMS: atom_id res chain seq x y z
N MET A 1 -17.73 -16.33 0.05
CA MET A 1 -16.35 -15.98 -0.33
C MET A 1 -16.06 -14.60 0.24
N SER A 2 -14.94 -14.42 0.94
CA SER A 2 -14.63 -13.13 1.56
C SER A 2 -13.99 -12.19 0.54
N THR A 3 -14.61 -11.04 0.33
CA THR A 3 -14.16 -10.02 -0.61
C THR A 3 -12.94 -9.29 -0.05
N GLU A 4 -11.84 -9.24 -0.80
CA GLU A 4 -10.69 -8.40 -0.45
C GLU A 4 -11.07 -6.93 -0.64
N VAL A 5 -10.95 -6.13 0.42
CA VAL A 5 -11.25 -4.69 0.39
C VAL A 5 -10.02 -3.88 0.01
N LEU A 6 -8.81 -4.33 0.36
CA LEU A 6 -7.55 -3.68 0.02
C LEU A 6 -6.53 -4.74 -0.41
N GLN A 7 -5.84 -4.49 -1.52
CA GLN A 7 -4.77 -5.37 -2.00
C GLN A 7 -3.59 -4.55 -2.51
N THR A 8 -2.37 -5.05 -2.32
CA THR A 8 -1.17 -4.56 -3.02
C THR A 8 -0.52 -5.69 -3.81
N GLN A 9 0.06 -5.34 -4.94
CA GLN A 9 0.82 -6.26 -5.79
C GLN A 9 2.20 -5.67 -6.07
N ASN A 10 3.24 -6.36 -5.60
CA ASN A 10 4.65 -6.00 -5.76
C ASN A 10 4.93 -4.50 -5.49
N LEU A 11 4.34 -3.97 -4.41
CA LEU A 11 4.39 -2.55 -4.12
C LEU A 11 5.78 -2.16 -3.63
N SER A 12 6.44 -1.29 -4.38
CA SER A 12 7.83 -0.91 -4.16
C SER A 12 8.00 0.60 -4.12
N LYS A 13 8.85 1.06 -3.19
CA LYS A 13 9.20 2.47 -3.03
C LYS A 13 10.63 2.64 -2.53
N ARG A 14 11.39 3.47 -3.21
CA ARG A 14 12.76 3.85 -2.89
C ARG A 14 12.85 5.36 -2.65
N PHE A 15 13.77 5.74 -1.77
CA PHE A 15 14.21 7.13 -1.59
C PHE A 15 15.74 7.13 -1.66
N GLY A 16 16.29 7.70 -2.73
CA GLY A 16 17.70 7.54 -3.06
C GLY A 16 18.09 6.06 -3.12
N GLY A 17 19.14 5.66 -2.41
CA GLY A 17 19.61 4.27 -2.34
C GLY A 17 18.80 3.33 -1.44
N VAL A 18 17.84 3.85 -0.65
CA VAL A 18 17.13 3.06 0.37
C VAL A 18 15.80 2.54 -0.18
N ALA A 19 15.58 1.23 -0.12
CA ALA A 19 14.28 0.62 -0.36
C ALA A 19 13.40 0.72 0.89
N ALA A 20 12.49 1.69 0.89
CA ALA A 20 11.50 1.85 1.96
C ALA A 20 10.38 0.80 1.87
N LEU A 21 10.02 0.37 0.66
CA LEU A 21 9.15 -0.78 0.40
C LEU A 21 9.80 -1.61 -0.72
N ALA A 22 9.86 -2.93 -0.53
CA ALA A 22 10.39 -3.88 -1.50
C ALA A 22 9.37 -5.01 -1.69
N ASP A 23 8.70 -4.99 -2.84
CA ASP A 23 7.75 -6.01 -3.31
C ASP A 23 6.69 -6.40 -2.28
N VAL A 24 6.09 -5.39 -1.65
CA VAL A 24 5.08 -5.59 -0.61
C VAL A 24 3.78 -6.09 -1.24
N ASN A 25 3.42 -7.32 -0.89
CA ASN A 25 2.18 -7.98 -1.26
C ASN A 25 1.33 -8.16 0.00
N LEU A 26 0.18 -7.49 0.05
CA LEU A 26 -0.77 -7.61 1.15
C LEU A 26 -2.19 -7.71 0.60
N SER A 27 -3.05 -8.42 1.32
CA SER A 27 -4.49 -8.37 1.11
C SER A 27 -5.23 -8.32 2.43
N ILE A 28 -6.26 -7.49 2.50
CA ILE A 28 -7.11 -7.29 3.67
C ILE A 28 -8.53 -7.56 3.24
N LYS A 29 -9.23 -8.42 3.99
CA LYS A 29 -10.64 -8.74 3.78
C LYS A 29 -11.54 -7.67 4.39
N GLU A 30 -12.76 -7.56 3.88
CA GLU A 30 -13.80 -6.77 4.54
C GLU A 30 -13.96 -7.24 6.01
N ASN A 31 -14.06 -6.29 6.95
CA ASN A 31 -14.10 -6.53 8.40
C ASN A 31 -12.84 -7.15 9.04
N GLU A 32 -11.71 -7.19 8.34
CA GLU A 32 -10.43 -7.64 8.91
C GLU A 32 -9.67 -6.48 9.57
N ILE A 33 -9.14 -6.73 10.77
CA ILE A 33 -8.17 -5.83 11.42
C ILE A 33 -6.76 -6.39 11.19
N ARG A 34 -5.90 -5.60 10.54
CA ARG A 34 -4.50 -5.97 10.29
C ARG A 34 -3.54 -4.97 10.94
N PHE A 35 -2.53 -5.50 11.60
CA PHE A 35 -1.46 -4.71 12.22
C PHE A 35 -0.20 -4.74 11.37
N VAL A 36 0.41 -3.57 11.15
CA VAL A 36 1.73 -3.43 10.53
C VAL A 36 2.71 -3.00 11.62
N ILE A 37 3.58 -3.91 12.03
CA ILE A 37 4.59 -3.71 13.07
C ILE A 37 6.00 -3.78 12.52
N GLY A 38 6.96 -3.22 13.25
CA GLY A 38 8.37 -3.22 12.86
C GLY A 38 9.13 -2.03 13.46
N PRO A 39 10.47 -2.04 13.45
CA PRO A 39 11.29 -0.98 14.02
C PRO A 39 11.15 0.35 13.27
N ASN A 40 11.69 1.43 13.84
CA ASN A 40 11.80 2.71 13.14
C ASN A 40 12.63 2.54 11.85
N GLY A 41 12.22 3.20 10.78
CA GLY A 41 12.85 3.05 9.47
C GLY A 41 12.38 1.86 8.64
N ALA A 42 11.59 0.92 9.18
CA ALA A 42 11.11 -0.27 8.44
C ALA A 42 10.08 0.02 7.32
N GLY A 43 9.83 1.28 6.96
CA GLY A 43 8.93 1.62 5.85
C GLY A 43 7.44 1.72 6.19
N LYS A 44 7.03 1.48 7.44
CA LYS A 44 5.61 1.50 7.86
C LYS A 44 4.88 2.78 7.43
N SER A 45 5.37 3.96 7.81
CA SER A 45 4.75 5.23 7.42
C SER A 45 4.77 5.46 5.90
N THR A 46 5.77 4.94 5.20
CA THR A 46 5.83 4.97 3.73
C THR A 46 4.72 4.12 3.13
N LEU A 47 4.51 2.89 3.64
CA LEU A 47 3.42 2.01 3.21
C LEU A 47 2.08 2.73 3.31
N PHE A 48 1.74 3.29 4.47
CA PHE A 48 0.48 4.02 4.66
C PHE A 48 0.36 5.23 3.73
N LYS A 49 1.42 6.02 3.56
CA LYS A 49 1.40 7.16 2.64
C LYS A 49 1.17 6.73 1.18
N VAL A 50 1.71 5.58 0.77
CA VAL A 50 1.48 5.02 -0.58
C VAL A 50 0.04 4.51 -0.73
N LEU A 51 -0.48 3.78 0.26
CA LEU A 51 -1.87 3.31 0.28
C LEU A 51 -2.87 4.47 0.22
N CYS A 52 -2.60 5.57 0.94
CA CYS A 52 -3.42 6.79 0.94
C CYS A 52 -3.18 7.71 -0.27
N GLY A 53 -2.24 7.40 -1.16
CA GLY A 53 -1.93 8.23 -2.34
C GLY A 53 -1.17 9.52 -2.08
N LEU A 54 -0.63 9.68 -0.87
CA LEU A 54 0.23 10.81 -0.49
C LEU A 54 1.63 10.69 -1.09
N ILE A 55 2.08 9.46 -1.35
CA ILE A 55 3.34 9.15 -2.03
C ILE A 55 3.05 8.20 -3.18
N ARG A 56 3.62 8.46 -4.36
CA ARG A 56 3.54 7.51 -5.49
C ARG A 56 4.53 6.38 -5.30
N PRO A 57 4.11 5.11 -5.46
CA PRO A 57 5.06 3.99 -5.54
C PRO A 57 5.90 4.11 -6.80
N ASP A 58 7.08 3.50 -6.78
CA ASP A 58 7.94 3.45 -7.98
C ASP A 58 7.54 2.26 -8.87
N ALA A 59 7.03 1.19 -8.26
CA ALA A 59 6.48 0.03 -8.96
C ALA A 59 5.35 -0.64 -8.16
N GLY A 60 4.61 -1.53 -8.82
CA GLY A 60 3.50 -2.26 -8.24
C GLY A 60 2.18 -1.51 -8.29
N LYS A 61 1.15 -2.09 -7.67
CA LYS A 61 -0.23 -1.62 -7.71
C LYS A 61 -0.89 -1.66 -6.34
N VAL A 62 -1.83 -0.75 -6.13
CA VAL A 62 -2.76 -0.72 -4.99
C VAL A 62 -4.18 -0.83 -5.55
N PHE A 63 -4.94 -1.76 -5.00
CA PHE A 63 -6.35 -1.97 -5.32
C PHE A 63 -7.20 -1.74 -4.09
N PHE A 64 -8.34 -1.08 -4.27
CA PHE A 64 -9.37 -0.92 -3.25
C PHE A 64 -10.70 -1.40 -3.81
N ARG A 65 -11.31 -2.38 -3.16
CA ARG A 65 -12.54 -3.08 -3.62
C ARG A 65 -12.45 -3.55 -5.08
N GLY A 66 -11.29 -4.09 -5.47
CA GLY A 66 -11.00 -4.56 -6.83
C GLY A 66 -10.58 -3.47 -7.82
N GLU A 67 -10.79 -2.18 -7.51
CA GLU A 67 -10.44 -1.08 -8.40
C GLU A 67 -8.98 -0.66 -8.23
N ASN A 68 -8.28 -0.44 -9.34
CA ASN A 68 -6.89 0.01 -9.30
C ASN A 68 -6.81 1.52 -8.96
N ILE A 69 -6.45 1.82 -7.72
CA ILE A 69 -6.35 3.20 -7.22
C ILE A 69 -4.93 3.76 -7.22
N THR A 70 -3.96 3.04 -7.79
CA THR A 70 -2.52 3.34 -7.68
C THR A 70 -2.16 4.79 -7.99
N ARG A 71 -2.81 5.38 -9.02
CA ARG A 71 -2.52 6.74 -9.50
C ARG A 71 -3.54 7.79 -9.03
N LEU A 72 -4.54 7.40 -8.25
CA LEU A 72 -5.54 8.35 -7.74
C LEU A 72 -4.91 9.23 -6.65
N PRO A 73 -5.21 10.55 -6.64
CA PRO A 73 -4.84 11.42 -5.53
C PRO A 73 -5.63 11.04 -4.26
N PRO A 74 -5.18 11.44 -3.06
CA PRO A 74 -5.86 11.11 -1.80
C PRO A 74 -7.36 11.44 -1.80
N SER A 75 -7.75 12.57 -2.40
CA SER A 75 -9.14 13.04 -2.48
C SER A 75 -10.07 12.20 -3.35
N ARG A 76 -9.55 11.19 -4.08
CA ARG A 76 -10.34 10.31 -4.95
C ARG A 76 -10.18 8.83 -4.62
N ARG A 77 -9.67 8.50 -3.42
CA ARG A 77 -9.49 7.10 -2.97
C ARG A 77 -10.64 6.58 -2.12
N VAL A 78 -11.69 7.39 -1.92
CA VAL A 78 -12.92 7.07 -1.17
C VAL A 78 -14.15 7.44 -1.99
#